data_AF-A0A1H4MIM4-F1
#
_entry.id   AF-A0A1H4MIM4-F1
#
_cell.length_a   1.000
_cell.length_b   1.000
_cell.length_c   1.000
_cell.angle_alpha   90.00
_cell.angle_beta   90.00
_cell.angle_gamma   90.00
#
_symmetry.space_group_name_H-M   'P 1'
#
loop_
_entity.id
_entity.type
_entity.pdbx_description
1 polymer ?
#
loop_
_entity_poly.entity_id
_entity_poly.type
_entity_poly.pdbx_seq_one_letter_code
_entity_poly.pdbx_strand_id
1 'polypeptide(L)' 'MEGPVEVQLADGSHATSRRFMAAICTCRRSRTYPWCDTSHRRRTKPDRDPM' A
#
# COMPACT_ATOMS: atom_id res chain seq x y z
N MET A 1 -5.03 18.74 11.30
CA MET A 1 -4.89 17.96 10.06
C MET A 1 -6.14 17.10 9.95
N GLU A 2 -6.92 17.28 8.90
CA GLU A 2 -8.33 16.88 8.85
C GLU A 2 -8.53 15.48 8.25
N GLY A 3 -9.31 14.67 8.97
CA GLY A 3 -10.15 13.59 8.43
C GLY A 3 -9.48 12.28 8.01
N PRO A 4 -10.25 11.17 8.00
CA PRO A 4 -9.85 9.96 7.29
C PRO A 4 -9.83 10.20 5.77
N VAL A 5 -8.82 9.65 5.07
CA VAL A 5 -8.73 9.76 3.60
C VAL A 5 -9.68 8.74 2.94
N GLU A 6 -10.59 9.21 2.10
CA GLU A 6 -11.46 8.36 1.28
C GLU A 6 -10.99 8.32 -0.17
N VAL A 7 -11.02 7.14 -0.77
CA VAL A 7 -10.57 6.89 -2.15
C VAL A 7 -11.65 6.14 -2.91
N GLN A 8 -12.10 6.68 -4.03
CA GLN A 8 -12.94 5.98 -5.00
C GLN A 8 -12.07 5.18 -5.98
N LEU A 9 -12.44 3.93 -6.21
CA LEU A 9 -11.79 3.03 -7.16
C LEU A 9 -12.48 3.08 -8.53
N ALA A 10 -11.81 2.52 -9.53
CA ALA A 10 -12.32 2.50 -10.91
C ALA A 10 -13.63 1.69 -11.08
N ASP A 11 -13.91 0.75 -10.17
CA ASP A 11 -15.17 0.00 -10.12
C ASP A 11 -16.29 0.75 -9.36
N GLY A 12 -16.03 1.98 -8.90
CA GLY A 12 -16.95 2.79 -8.12
C GLY A 12 -16.96 2.49 -6.63
N SER A 13 -16.24 1.47 -6.15
CA SER A 13 -16.12 1.18 -4.72
C SER A 13 -15.29 2.24 -3.99
N HIS A 14 -15.52 2.39 -2.68
CA HIS A 14 -14.82 3.36 -1.83
C HIS A 14 -14.02 2.67 -0.73
N ALA A 15 -12.83 3.20 -0.45
CA ALA A 15 -11.96 2.76 0.64
C ALA A 15 -11.60 3.92 1.54
N THR A 16 -11.82 3.76 2.85
CA THR A 16 -11.52 4.77 3.86
C THR A 16 -10.29 4.40 4.69
N SER A 17 -9.34 5.32 4.79
CA SER A 17 -8.17 5.20 5.66
C SER A 17 -8.50 5.75 7.04
N ARG A 18 -8.15 4.99 8.09
CA ARG A 18 -8.21 5.48 9.47
C ARG A 18 -7.16 6.54 9.80
N ARG A 19 -6.17 6.71 8.91
CA ARG A 19 -5.12 7.73 9.00
C ARG A 19 -5.49 8.93 8.14
N PHE A 20 -5.06 10.11 8.58
CA PHE A 20 -5.16 11.36 7.84
C PHE A 20 -4.24 11.43 6.61
N MET A 21 -3.18 10.62 6.58
CA MET A 21 -2.26 10.52 5.47
C MET A 21 -2.05 9.05 5.12
N ALA A 22 -2.17 8.74 3.84
CA ALA A 22 -2.02 7.40 3.31
C ALA A 22 -1.29 7.43 1.96
N ALA A 23 -0.59 6.35 1.64
CA ALA A 23 0.06 6.15 0.36
C ALA A 23 -0.79 5.22 -0.52
N ILE A 24 -0.91 5.55 -1.81
CA ILE A 24 -1.69 4.78 -2.78
C ILE A 24 -0.78 3.78 -3.51
N CYS A 25 -1.30 2.56 -3.70
CA CYS A 25 -0.63 1.54 -4.48
C CYS A 25 -0.80 1.81 -5.98
N THR A 26 0.32 2.03 -6.67
CA THR A 26 0.36 2.14 -8.14
C THR A 26 0.89 0.87 -8.82
N CYS A 27 1.51 -0.04 -8.06
CA CYS A 27 2.12 -1.26 -8.59
C CYS A 27 1.19 -2.49 -8.62
N ARG A 28 -0.01 -2.41 -8.02
CA ARG A 28 -0.98 -3.50 -7.85
C ARG A 28 -0.48 -4.77 -7.14
N ARG A 29 0.63 -4.68 -6.39
CA ARG A 29 1.17 -5.79 -5.58
C ARG A 29 0.72 -5.77 -4.12
N SER A 30 0.00 -4.73 -3.70
CA SER A 30 -0.46 -4.60 -2.32
C SER A 30 -1.50 -5.65 -1.97
N ARG A 31 -1.38 -6.22 -0.77
CA ARG A 31 -2.40 -7.12 -0.21
C ARG A 31 -3.57 -6.37 0.41
N THR A 32 -3.43 -5.06 0.58
CA THR A 32 -4.44 -4.17 1.17
C THR A 32 -4.76 -3.04 0.21
N TYR A 33 -4.93 -3.37 -1.08
CA TYR A 33 -5.32 -2.40 -2.10
C TYR A 33 -6.57 -1.62 -1.64
N PRO A 34 -6.63 -0.28 -1.80
CA PRO A 34 -5.71 0.59 -2.56
C PRO A 34 -4.46 1.08 -1.82
N TRP A 35 -4.24 0.70 -0.57
CA TRP A 35 -3.16 1.23 0.26
C TRP A 35 -1.82 0.62 -0.10
N CYS A 36 -0.74 1.42 -0.08
CA CYS A 36 0.62 0.91 -0.21
C CYS A 36 1.07 0.22 1.08
N ASP A 37 1.33 -1.08 1.01
CA ASP A 37 1.83 -1.93 2.09
C ASP A 37 3.33 -2.25 1.93
N THR A 38 4.04 -1.49 1.09
CA THR A 38 5.44 -1.71 0.67
C THR A 38 5.72 -3.01 -0.10
N SER A 39 4.70 -3.77 -0.52
CA SER A 39 4.88 -4.99 -1.35
C SER A 39 5.54 -4.74 -2.71
N HIS A 40 5.64 -3.47 -3.15
CA HIS A 40 6.43 -3.11 -4.33
C HIS A 40 7.93 -3.32 -4.14
N ARG A 41 8.43 -3.28 -2.91
CA ARG A 41 9.85 -3.45 -2.62
C ARG A 41 10.25 -4.87 -2.96
N ARG A 42 11.29 -5.01 -3.78
CA ARG A 42 11.89 -6.31 -4.08
C ARG A 42 12.40 -6.90 -2.77
N ARG A 43 11.97 -8.11 -2.41
CA ARG A 43 12.58 -8.85 -1.30
C ARG A 43 14.00 -9.21 -1.74
N THR A 44 15.00 -8.48 -1.25
CA THR A 44 16.37 -8.99 -1.27
C THR A 44 16.39 -10.16 -0.30
N LYS A 45 16.83 -11.34 -0.76
CA LYS A 45 17.24 -12.36 0.20
C LYS A 45 18.40 -11.74 0.99
N PRO A 46 18.42 -11.79 2.33
CA PRO A 46 19.67 -11.50 3.04
C PRO A 46 20.74 -12.39 2.40
N ASP A 47 21.86 -11.78 2.05
CA ASP A 47 23.01 -12.49 1.51
C ASP A 47 23.30 -13.64 2.46
N ARG A 48 23.07 -14.88 2.00
CA ARG A 48 23.45 -16.05 2.77
C ARG A 48 24.93 -16.17 2.53
N ASP A 49 25.70 -15.43 3.32
CA ASP A 49 27.14 -15.58 3.41
C ASP A 49 27.41 -17.05 3.81
N PRO A 50 28.01 -17.86 2.93
CA PRO A 50 28.41 -19.20 3.31
C PRO A 50 29.72 -19.06 4.09
N MET A 51 29.62 -19.18 5.42
CA MET A 51 30.79 -19.44 6.28
C MET A 51 31.56 -20.65 5.78
#